data_AF-B7U9V5-F1
#
_entry.id   AF-B7U9V5-F1
#
_cell.length_a   1.000
_cell.length_b   1.000
_cell.length_c   1.000
_cell.angle_alpha   90.00
_cell.angle_beta   90.00
_cell.angle_gamma   90.00
#
_symmetry.space_group_name_H-M   'P 1'
#
loop_
_entity.id
_entity.type
_entity.pdbx_description
1 polymer ?
#
loop_
_entity_poly.entity_id
_entity_poly.type
_entity_poly.pdbx_seq_one_letter_code
_entity_poly.pdbx_strand_id
1 'polypeptide(L)' 'VPKGLAHNYAYAELLGAQAPIGSQNLILGLVLFAPDCTYPVHSHKAIYESYVWLAGALSENHKGVY' A
#
# COMPACT_ATOMS: atom_id res chain seq x y z
N VAL A 1 1.57 9.93 6.12
CA VAL A 1 2.66 9.45 5.22
C VAL A 1 3.98 10.11 5.61
N PRO A 2 5.09 9.35 5.71
CA PRO A 2 6.45 9.89 5.90
C PRO A 2 6.83 10.96 4.86
N LYS A 3 7.70 11.92 5.25
CA LYS A 3 8.13 13.04 4.36
C LYS A 3 8.65 12.56 3.00
N GLY A 4 9.43 11.47 2.96
CA GLY A 4 9.99 10.93 1.71
C GLY A 4 8.95 10.38 0.73
N LEU A 5 7.71 10.16 1.16
CA LEU A 5 6.62 9.64 0.34
C LEU A 5 5.65 10.72 -0.15
N ALA A 6 5.73 11.95 0.38
CA ALA A 6 4.71 12.97 0.20
C ALA A 6 4.40 13.30 -1.27
N HIS A 7 5.37 13.11 -2.17
CA HIS A 7 5.22 13.39 -3.61
C HIS A 7 5.33 12.15 -4.51
N ASN A 8 5.73 11.00 -3.96
CA ASN A 8 6.13 9.83 -4.74
C ASN A 8 5.31 8.57 -4.39
N TYR A 9 4.27 8.73 -3.59
CA TYR A 9 3.36 7.67 -3.17
C TYR A 9 1.92 8.16 -3.23
N ALA A 10 1.04 7.30 -3.73
CA ALA A 10 -0.39 7.49 -3.62
C ALA A 10 -1.07 6.18 -3.16
N TYR A 11 -2.15 6.35 -2.41
CA TYR A 11 -3.06 5.29 -2.03
C TYR A 11 -4.50 5.74 -2.23
N ALA A 12 -5.33 4.85 -2.74
CA ALA A 12 -6.77 5.06 -2.85
C ALA A 12 -7.51 3.82 -2.33
N GLU A 13 -8.43 4.04 -1.39
CA GLU A 13 -9.32 3.00 -0.88
C GLU A 13 -10.54 2.88 -1.80
N LEU A 14 -10.79 1.69 -2.32
CA LEU A 14 -11.92 1.38 -3.20
C LEU A 14 -13.08 0.74 -2.42
N LEU A 15 -12.76 -0.08 -1.42
CA LEU A 15 -13.70 -0.70 -0.50
C LEU A 15 -13.15 -0.67 0.94
N GLY A 16 -13.99 -0.31 1.91
CA GLY A 16 -13.65 -0.22 3.33
C GLY A 16 -14.39 0.93 4.04
N ALA A 17 -13.87 1.37 5.19
CA ALA A 17 -14.57 2.33 6.06
C ALA A 17 -14.58 3.76 5.51
N GLN A 18 -13.57 4.14 4.72
CA GLN A 18 -13.42 5.49 4.14
C GLN A 18 -13.53 5.47 2.61
N ALA A 19 -13.96 4.35 2.05
CA ALA A 19 -14.04 4.14 0.62
C ALA A 19 -15.43 4.49 0.04
N PRO A 20 -15.53 4.64 -1.30
CA PRO A 20 -16.83 4.75 -1.96
C PRO A 20 -17.74 3.53 -1.72
N ILE A 21 -17.16 2.34 -1.52
CA ILE A 21 -17.89 1.11 -1.20
C ILE A 21 -17.65 0.75 0.27
N GLY A 22 -18.68 0.89 1.10
CA GLY A 22 -18.59 0.60 2.53
C GLY A 22 -18.33 -0.88 2.85
N SER A 23 -17.39 -1.16 3.75
CA SER A 23 -17.11 -2.50 4.28
C SER A 23 -16.49 -2.44 5.68
N GLN A 24 -16.77 -3.44 6.52
CA GLN A 24 -16.21 -3.56 7.88
C GLN A 24 -15.19 -4.70 8.02
N ASN A 25 -15.16 -5.63 7.05
CA ASN A 25 -14.40 -6.88 7.17
C ASN A 25 -13.23 -6.98 6.18
N LEU A 26 -13.15 -6.06 5.23
CA LEU A 26 -12.14 -6.04 4.17
C LEU A 26 -11.84 -4.59 3.81
N ILE A 27 -10.57 -4.32 3.55
CA ILE A 27 -10.09 -3.09 2.92
C ILE A 27 -9.48 -3.50 1.58
N LEU A 28 -9.90 -2.85 0.50
CA LEU A 28 -9.32 -3.00 -0.83
C LEU A 28 -8.94 -1.62 -1.34
N GLY A 29 -7.72 -1.50 -1.84
CA GLY A 29 -7.23 -0.25 -2.40
C GLY A 29 -6.16 -0.47 -3.46
N LEU A 30 -5.71 0.65 -4.02
CA LEU A 30 -4.60 0.71 -4.96
C LEU A 30 -3.47 1.50 -4.34
N VAL A 31 -2.25 1.00 -4.52
CA VAL A 31 -1.02 1.72 -4.19
C VAL A 31 -0.30 2.04 -5.49
N LEU A 32 0.18 3.28 -5.60
CA LEU A 32 1.01 3.73 -6.70
C LEU A 32 2.32 4.30 -6.15
N PHE A 33 3.42 3.80 -6.66
CA PHE A 33 4.75 4.31 -6.42
C PHE A 33 5.26 5.06 -7.65
N ALA A 34 5.76 6.28 -7.46
CA ALA A 34 6.51 6.97 -8.50
C ALA A 34 7.90 6.31 -8.69
N PRO A 35 8.58 6.57 -9.82
CA PRO A 35 9.98 6.16 -9.98
C PRO A 35 10.85 6.58 -8.79
N ASP A 36 11.82 5.74 -8.44
CA ASP A 36 12.76 5.94 -7.31
C ASP A 36 12.10 6.10 -5.92
N CYS A 37 10.82 5.72 -5.79
CA CYS A 37 10.14 5.70 -4.50
C CYS A 37 10.64 4.54 -3.64
N THR A 38 11.19 4.85 -2.45
CA THR A 38 11.52 3.85 -1.43
C THR A 38 10.42 3.81 -0.39
N TYR A 39 9.72 2.68 -0.29
CA TYR A 39 8.73 2.46 0.77
C TYR A 39 9.41 1.87 2.02
N PRO A 40 9.42 2.57 3.17
CA PRO A 40 10.10 2.08 4.36
C PRO A 40 9.48 0.79 4.91
N VAL A 41 10.30 -0.02 5.58
CA VAL A 41 9.81 -1.18 6.34
C VAL A 41 8.80 -0.72 7.39
N HIS A 42 7.66 -1.39 7.45
CA HIS A 42 6.58 -1.12 8.39
C HIS A 42 5.80 -2.42 8.65
N SER A 43 4.97 -2.42 9.68
CA SER A 43 4.11 -3.54 10.01
C SER A 43 2.81 -3.07 10.65
N HIS A 44 1.77 -3.88 10.49
CA HIS A 44 0.46 -3.66 11.08
C HIS A 44 0.10 -4.85 11.98
N LYS A 45 -0.34 -4.58 13.21
CA LYS A 45 -0.68 -5.66 14.17
C LYS A 45 -2.10 -6.20 14.04
N ALA A 46 -2.99 -5.45 13.39
CA ALA A 46 -4.43 -5.70 13.45
C ALA A 46 -5.03 -6.20 12.12
N ILE A 47 -4.24 -6.21 11.05
CA ILE A 47 -4.69 -6.60 9.72
C ILE A 47 -3.67 -7.53 9.08
N TYR A 48 -4.18 -8.47 8.30
CA TYR A 48 -3.39 -9.17 7.30
C TYR A 48 -3.44 -8.37 6.01
N GLU A 49 -2.30 -8.26 5.34
CA GLU A 49 -2.16 -7.46 4.12
C GLU A 49 -1.61 -8.34 3.00
N SER A 50 -2.10 -8.11 1.78
CA SER A 50 -1.66 -8.83 0.59
C SER A 50 -1.65 -7.86 -0.60
N TYR A 51 -0.62 -7.95 -1.42
CA TYR A 51 -0.45 -7.13 -2.61
C TYR A 51 -0.49 -8.00 -3.87
N VAL A 52 -1.15 -7.47 -4.90
CA VAL A 52 -1.15 -8.05 -6.25
C VAL A 52 -0.55 -7.01 -7.18
N TRP A 53 0.43 -7.43 -7.99
CA TRP A 53 1.05 -6.54 -8.96
C TRP A 53 0.14 -6.36 -10.16
N LEU A 54 -0.21 -5.12 -10.46
CA LEU A 54 -1.04 -4.77 -11.62
C LEU A 54 -0.19 -4.28 -12.80
N ALA A 55 0.86 -3.49 -12.54
CA ALA A 55 1.71 -2.90 -13.57
C ALA A 55 3.06 -2.43 -12.99
N GLY A 56 4.03 -2.20 -13.88
CA GLY A 56 5.35 -1.69 -13.55
C GLY A 56 6.26 -2.73 -12.90
N ALA A 57 7.34 -2.25 -12.28
CA ALA A 57 8.30 -3.07 -11.56
C ALA A 57 8.55 -2.47 -10.17
N LEU A 58 8.73 -3.33 -9.18
CA LEU A 58 9.16 -2.94 -7.84
C LEU A 58 10.34 -3.85 -7.48
N SER A 59 11.38 -3.28 -6.89
CA SER A 59 12.45 -4.07 -6.28
C SER A 59 12.04 -4.40 -4.85
N GLU A 60 11.57 -5.62 -4.63
CA GLU A 60 11.29 -6.14 -3.31
C GLU A 60 12.54 -6.84 -2.75
N ASN A 61 12.85 -6.59 -1.48
CA ASN A 61 13.83 -7.41 -0.76
C ASN A 61 13.08 -8.40 0.15
N HIS A 62 13.59 -9.63 0.24
CA HIS A 62 13.02 -10.68 1.09
C HIS A 62 13.16 -10.40 2.61
N LYS A 63 13.76 -9.26 3.01
CA LYS A 63 13.84 -8.83 4.41
C LYS A 63 12.64 -7.98 4.83
N GLY A 64 11.85 -7.47 3.89
CA GLY A 64 10.74 -6.55 4.12
C GLY A 64 9.36 -7.21 4.27
N VAL A 65 9.22 -8.47 3.87
CA VAL A 65 7.95 -9.23 3.90
C VAL A 65 8.18 -10.54 4.65
N TYR A 66 7.55 -10.70 5.82
CA TYR A 66 7.54 -11.92 6.63
C TYR A 66 6.24 -12.04 7.42
#